data_AF-A0A8J4XU92-F1
#
_entry.id   AF-A0A8J4XU92-F1
#
_cell.length_a   1.000
_cell.length_b   1.000
_cell.length_c   1.000
_cell.angle_alpha   90.00
_cell.angle_beta   90.00
_cell.angle_gamma   90.00
#
_symmetry.space_group_name_H-M   'P 1'
#
loop_
_entity.id
_entity.type
_entity.pdbx_description
1 polymer ?
#
loop_
_entity_poly.entity_id
_entity_poly.type
_entity_poly.pdbx_seq_one_letter_code
_entity_poly.pdbx_strand_id
1 'polypeptide(L)'
;MSSKRSAPPTPGSSEKKRKVLSLAEKIDVLAVIDSGLGWSATGKKFGLHEATVRTIWKTREKIRQSVRESADVSSKVASVSRRDPLLEKMEKILNRWISEQVDQRKSNMDGVAIREKARSIYDHLAEKEPSGSSLPRVYCQPWVVP
;
A
#
# COMPACT_ATOMS: atom_id res chain seq x y z
N MET A 1 59.52 7.50 -31.99
CA MET A 1 58.46 8.45 -32.34
C MET A 1 57.16 7.66 -32.47
N SER A 2 56.35 7.54 -31.40
CA SER A 2 55.14 6.72 -31.44
C SER A 2 53.94 7.58 -31.81
N SER A 3 53.37 7.34 -33.00
CA SER A 3 52.18 8.02 -33.50
C SER A 3 50.96 7.64 -32.68
N LYS A 4 50.48 8.60 -31.89
CA LYS A 4 49.27 8.52 -31.06
C LYS A 4 48.05 8.48 -31.98
N ARG A 5 47.37 7.34 -32.09
CA ARG A 5 46.09 7.23 -32.82
C ARG A 5 45.03 8.09 -32.12
N SER A 6 44.61 9.15 -32.78
CA SER A 6 43.45 9.95 -32.39
C SER A 6 42.18 9.14 -32.63
N ALA A 7 41.38 8.94 -31.59
CA ALA A 7 40.05 8.33 -31.71
C ALA A 7 39.11 9.28 -32.49
N PRO A 8 38.19 8.75 -33.31
CA PRO A 8 37.25 9.59 -34.06
C PRO A 8 36.22 10.22 -33.11
N PRO A 9 35.74 11.44 -33.41
CA PRO A 9 34.68 12.08 -32.64
C PRO A 9 33.37 11.33 -32.88
N THR A 10 32.80 10.75 -31.82
CA THR A 10 31.48 10.13 -31.86
C THR A 10 30.40 11.19 -32.09
N PRO A 11 29.60 11.13 -33.16
CA PRO A 11 28.55 12.10 -33.43
C PRO A 11 27.25 11.72 -32.70
N GLY A 12 26.57 12.73 -32.16
CA GLY A 12 25.12 12.68 -31.92
C GLY A 12 24.67 12.30 -30.51
N SER A 13 25.01 13.12 -29.51
CA SER A 13 24.20 13.21 -28.29
C SER A 13 22.87 13.88 -28.63
N SER A 14 21.95 13.12 -29.22
CA SER A 14 20.54 13.49 -29.31
C SER A 14 20.02 13.61 -27.88
N GLU A 15 19.61 14.82 -27.50
CA GLU A 15 19.04 15.14 -26.20
C GLU A 15 17.71 14.40 -26.04
N LYS A 16 17.80 13.15 -25.56
CA LYS A 16 16.65 12.27 -25.40
C LYS A 16 15.91 12.69 -24.14
N LYS A 17 14.65 13.10 -24.32
CA LYS A 17 13.74 13.46 -23.24
C LYS A 17 13.71 12.36 -22.17
N ARG A 18 13.81 12.76 -20.90
CA ARG A 18 13.74 11.84 -19.76
C ARG A 18 12.37 11.16 -19.73
N LYS A 19 12.33 9.84 -19.84
CA LYS A 19 11.12 9.05 -19.64
C LYS A 19 10.90 8.87 -18.13
N VAL A 20 9.78 9.38 -17.63
CA VAL A 20 9.34 9.13 -16.26
C VAL A 20 8.73 7.74 -16.22
N LEU A 21 9.29 6.85 -15.39
CA LEU A 21 8.80 5.48 -15.22
C LEU A 21 7.98 5.38 -13.94
N SER A 22 6.82 4.77 -14.05
CA SER A 22 5.97 4.41 -12.90
C SER A 22 6.65 3.36 -12.02
N LEU A 23 6.16 3.21 -10.79
CA LEU A 23 6.68 2.21 -9.86
C LEU A 23 6.44 0.79 -10.39
N ALA A 24 5.28 0.55 -11.02
CA ALA A 24 4.91 -0.74 -11.61
C ALA A 24 5.86 -1.14 -12.75
N GLU A 25 6.13 -0.25 -13.71
CA GLU A 25 7.05 -0.53 -14.81
C GLU A 25 8.46 -0.88 -14.30
N LYS A 26 8.92 -0.25 -13.22
CA LYS A 26 10.22 -0.57 -12.61
C LYS A 26 10.25 -1.98 -12.02
N ILE A 27 9.13 -2.47 -11.47
CA ILE A 27 9.02 -3.85 -10.97
C ILE A 27 9.06 -4.84 -12.13
N ASP A 28 8.36 -4.54 -13.23
CA ASP A 28 8.37 -5.40 -14.42
C ASP A 28 9.77 -5.51 -15.04
N VAL A 29 10.52 -4.40 -15.07
CA VAL A 29 11.94 -4.42 -15.48
C VAL A 29 12.76 -5.36 -14.57
N LEU A 30 12.54 -5.32 -13.26
CA LEU A 30 13.24 -6.20 -12.32
C LEU A 30 12.85 -7.68 -12.52
N ALA A 31 11.56 -7.97 -12.72
CA ALA A 31 11.08 -9.32 -12.97
C ALA A 31 11.70 -9.93 -14.24
N VAL A 32 11.85 -9.12 -15.29
CA VAL A 32 12.51 -9.55 -16.53
C VAL A 32 14.00 -9.83 -16.30
N ILE A 33 14.71 -9.00 -15.53
CA ILE A 33 16.11 -9.27 -15.20
C ILE A 33 16.25 -10.54 -14.36
N ASP A 34 15.37 -10.73 -13.38
CA ASP A 34 15.36 -11.92 -12.51
C ASP A 34 15.05 -13.20 -13.31
N SER A 35 14.30 -13.10 -14.42
CA SER A 35 14.07 -14.20 -15.37
C SER A 35 15.29 -14.57 -16.25
N GLY A 36 16.41 -13.85 -16.11
CA GLY A 36 17.66 -14.12 -16.82
C GLY A 36 17.86 -13.35 -18.13
N LEU A 37 16.96 -12.42 -18.47
CA LEU A 37 17.14 -11.54 -19.63
C LEU A 37 18.23 -10.49 -19.35
N GLY A 38 19.22 -10.43 -20.26
CA GLY A 38 20.34 -9.47 -20.15
C GLY A 38 19.90 -8.00 -20.18
N TRP A 39 20.76 -7.12 -19.69
CA TRP A 39 20.43 -5.69 -19.54
C TRP A 39 20.12 -4.98 -20.86
N SER A 40 20.85 -5.30 -21.93
CA SER A 40 20.61 -4.74 -23.26
C SER A 40 19.27 -5.20 -23.85
N ALA A 41 18.94 -6.49 -23.72
CA ALA A 41 17.68 -7.05 -24.19
C ALA A 41 16.48 -6.47 -23.42
N THR A 42 16.62 -6.35 -22.09
CA THR A 42 15.63 -5.70 -21.24
C THR A 42 15.43 -4.23 -21.65
N GLY A 43 16.52 -3.49 -21.90
CA GLY A 43 16.45 -2.12 -22.39
C GLY A 43 15.66 -2.01 -23.70
N LYS A 44 15.94 -2.87 -24.68
CA LYS A 44 15.19 -2.91 -25.94
C LYS A 44 13.71 -3.21 -25.74
N LYS A 45 13.36 -4.16 -24.86
CA LYS A 45 11.97 -4.54 -24.56
C LYS A 45 11.14 -3.38 -24.00
N PHE A 46 11.72 -2.58 -23.10
CA PHE A 46 11.04 -1.47 -22.44
C PHE A 46 11.30 -0.09 -23.09
N GLY A 47 12.06 -0.05 -24.18
CA GLY A 47 12.50 1.20 -24.83
C GLY A 47 13.40 2.06 -23.93
N LEU A 48 14.19 1.42 -23.07
CA LEU A 48 15.09 2.06 -22.10
C LEU A 48 16.55 1.91 -22.52
N HIS A 49 17.36 2.90 -22.14
CA HIS A 49 18.80 2.78 -22.24
C HIS A 49 19.33 1.75 -21.23
N GLU A 50 20.38 1.02 -21.60
CA GLU A 50 20.99 0.02 -20.71
C GLU A 50 21.42 0.61 -19.36
N ALA A 51 21.96 1.84 -19.37
CA ALA A 51 22.32 2.55 -18.15
C ALA A 51 21.12 2.79 -17.21
N THR A 52 19.93 3.04 -17.77
CA THR A 52 18.69 3.19 -16.99
C THR A 52 18.31 1.86 -16.36
N VAL A 53 18.39 0.75 -17.10
CA VAL A 53 18.12 -0.61 -16.61
C VAL A 53 19.07 -0.96 -15.45
N ARG A 54 20.37 -0.69 -15.62
CA ARG A 54 21.37 -0.86 -14.55
C ARG A 54 21.07 -0.01 -13.31
N THR A 55 20.60 1.22 -13.51
CA THR A 55 20.23 2.12 -12.40
C THR A 55 19.01 1.62 -11.65
N ILE A 56 17.98 1.13 -12.36
CA ILE A 56 16.80 0.48 -11.77
C ILE A 56 17.22 -0.75 -10.97
N TRP A 57 18.13 -1.57 -11.51
CA TRP A 57 18.63 -2.74 -10.80
C TRP A 57 19.41 -2.37 -9.53
N LYS A 58 20.20 -1.29 -9.55
CA LYS A 58 20.89 -0.79 -8.35
C LYS A 58 19.92 -0.28 -7.28
N THR A 59 18.83 0.37 -7.67
CA THR A 59 17.82 0.92 -6.74
C THR A 59 16.68 -0.06 -6.44
N ARG A 60 16.81 -1.33 -6.83
CA ARG A 60 15.78 -2.36 -6.69
C ARG A 60 15.21 -2.49 -5.28
N GLU A 61 16.05 -2.39 -4.25
CA GLU A 61 15.59 -2.51 -2.87
C GLU A 61 14.73 -1.32 -2.45
N LYS A 62 15.11 -0.11 -2.87
CA LYS A 62 14.30 1.09 -2.66
C LYS A 62 12.96 1.01 -3.40
N ILE A 63 12.98 0.48 -4.63
CA ILE A 63 11.75 0.25 -5.42
C ILE A 63 10.84 -0.74 -4.68
N ARG A 64 11.38 -1.89 -4.24
CA ARG A 64 10.63 -2.88 -3.46
C ARG A 64 10.10 -2.32 -2.14
N GLN A 65 10.89 -1.49 -1.46
CA GLN A 65 10.47 -0.80 -0.24
C GLN A 65 9.33 0.18 -0.50
N SER A 66 9.41 1.02 -1.54
CA SER A 66 8.32 1.92 -1.91
C SER A 66 7.04 1.17 -2.29
N VAL A 67 7.16 -0.03 -2.88
CA VAL A 67 6.01 -0.91 -3.15
C VAL A 67 5.39 -1.39 -1.84
N ARG A 68 6.21 -1.91 -0.91
CA ARG A 68 5.74 -2.31 0.43
C ARG A 68 5.07 -1.15 1.15
N GLU A 69 5.67 0.03 1.15
CA GLU A 69 5.10 1.23 1.77
C GLU A 69 3.78 1.64 1.12
N SER A 70 3.66 1.56 -0.21
CA SER A 70 2.40 1.86 -0.90
C SER A 70 1.31 0.81 -0.62
N ALA A 71 1.69 -0.47 -0.55
CA ALA A 71 0.80 -1.55 -0.15
C ALA A 71 0.42 -1.43 1.33
N ASP A 72 1.34 -0.98 2.18
CA ASP A 72 1.12 -0.68 3.59
C ASP A 72 0.23 0.53 3.78
N VAL A 73 0.16 1.52 2.88
CA VAL A 73 -0.84 2.59 3.02
C VAL A 73 -2.24 2.03 2.76
N SER A 74 -2.41 1.23 1.70
CA SER A 74 -3.67 0.52 1.44
C SER A 74 -4.02 -0.47 2.55
N SER A 75 -3.00 -1.14 3.10
CA SER A 75 -3.14 -2.09 4.21
C SER A 75 -3.19 -1.40 5.56
N LYS A 76 -2.74 -0.16 5.76
CA LYS A 76 -2.86 0.62 7.01
C LYS A 76 -4.28 1.09 7.21
N VAL A 77 -4.99 1.41 6.13
CA VAL A 77 -6.46 1.52 6.16
C VAL A 77 -7.07 0.20 6.64
N ALA A 78 -6.49 -0.94 6.28
CA ALA A 78 -6.91 -2.25 6.78
C ALA A 78 -6.33 -2.63 8.16
N SER A 79 -5.19 -2.08 8.62
CA SER A 79 -4.40 -2.55 9.78
C SER A 79 -4.51 -1.67 11.02
N VAL A 80 -5.29 -0.59 10.98
CA VAL A 80 -5.97 -0.08 12.20
C VAL A 80 -6.73 -1.24 12.89
N SER A 81 -7.08 -2.28 12.12
CA SER A 81 -7.49 -3.60 12.59
C SER A 81 -6.34 -4.48 13.08
N ARG A 82 -5.73 -4.17 14.22
CA ARG A 82 -5.72 -5.23 15.26
C ARG A 82 -7.10 -5.18 15.88
N ARG A 83 -8.13 -5.60 15.12
CA ARG A 83 -9.52 -5.50 15.55
C ARG A 83 -9.64 -6.35 16.80
N ASP A 84 -10.08 -5.72 17.88
CA ASP A 84 -10.50 -6.42 19.08
C ASP A 84 -11.50 -7.52 18.64
N PRO A 85 -11.33 -8.78 19.05
CA PRO A 85 -12.28 -9.86 18.73
C PRO A 85 -13.74 -9.50 19.06
N LEU A 86 -13.95 -8.64 20.05
CA LEU A 86 -15.26 -8.11 20.42
C LEU A 86 -15.77 -7.11 19.39
N LEU A 87 -14.91 -6.24 18.85
CA LEU A 87 -15.26 -5.34 17.74
C LEU A 87 -15.60 -6.12 16.46
N GLU A 88 -14.87 -7.20 16.15
CA GLU A 88 -15.22 -8.04 14.99
C GLU A 88 -16.57 -8.74 15.16
N LYS A 89 -16.86 -9.25 16.36
CA LYS A 89 -18.17 -9.83 16.68
C LYS A 89 -19.28 -8.79 16.54
N MET A 90 -19.05 -7.56 17.04
CA MET A 90 -19.98 -6.44 16.92
C MET A 90 -20.25 -6.07 15.46
N GLU A 91 -19.21 -5.90 14.64
CA GLU A 91 -19.32 -5.57 13.21
C GLU A 91 -20.14 -6.61 12.44
N LYS A 92 -19.92 -7.90 12.70
CA LYS A 92 -20.68 -8.99 12.07
C LYS A 92 -22.17 -8.93 12.39
N ILE A 93 -22.53 -8.71 13.65
CA ILE A 93 -23.93 -8.60 14.09
C ILE A 93 -24.56 -7.33 13.51
N LEU A 94 -23.84 -6.22 13.52
CA LEU A 94 -24.30 -4.94 12.97
C LEU A 94 -24.57 -5.04 11.47
N ASN A 95 -23.66 -5.67 10.70
CA ASN A 95 -23.81 -5.85 9.25
C ASN A 95 -25.04 -6.69 8.91
N ARG A 96 -25.30 -7.76 9.67
CA ARG A 96 -26.51 -8.56 9.51
C ARG A 96 -27.76 -7.71 9.75
N TRP A 97 -27.78 -6.94 10.83
CA TRP A 97 -28.90 -6.07 11.14
C TRP A 97 -29.14 -5.00 10.05
N ILE A 98 -28.09 -4.36 9.53
CA ILE A 98 -28.20 -3.40 8.42
C ILE A 98 -28.81 -4.08 7.20
N SER A 99 -28.34 -5.29 6.86
CA SER A 99 -28.86 -6.06 5.73
C SER A 99 -30.36 -6.34 5.90
N GLU A 100 -30.78 -6.75 7.10
CA GLU A 100 -32.20 -6.97 7.43
C GLU A 100 -33.04 -5.67 7.35
N GLN A 101 -32.48 -4.52 7.71
CA GLN A 101 -33.19 -3.23 7.59
C GLN A 101 -33.33 -2.76 6.13
N VAL A 102 -32.31 -3.00 5.31
CA VAL A 102 -32.32 -2.71 3.87
C VAL A 102 -33.37 -3.56 3.16
N ASP A 103 -33.43 -4.86 3.47
CA ASP A 103 -34.44 -5.77 2.94
C ASP A 103 -35.86 -5.37 3.36
N GLN A 104 -36.03 -4.84 4.57
CA GLN A 104 -37.29 -4.29 5.07
C GLN A 104 -37.67 -2.93 4.45
N ARG A 105 -36.92 -2.43 3.46
CA ARG A 105 -37.06 -1.11 2.81
C ARG A 105 -37.12 0.07 3.77
N LYS A 106 -36.51 -0.03 4.96
CA LYS A 106 -36.32 1.09 5.88
C LYS A 106 -35.12 1.91 5.42
N SER A 107 -35.24 2.50 4.22
CA SER A 107 -34.17 3.16 3.48
C SER A 107 -33.71 4.51 4.06
N ASN A 108 -34.27 4.94 5.19
CA ASN A 108 -33.89 6.18 5.88
C ASN A 108 -33.23 5.90 7.23
N MET A 109 -32.33 4.90 7.28
CA MET A 109 -31.48 4.74 8.45
C MET A 109 -30.47 5.89 8.50
N ASP A 110 -30.67 6.80 9.45
CA ASP A 110 -29.67 7.80 9.78
C ASP A 110 -28.43 7.14 10.39
N GLY A 111 -27.26 7.72 10.14
CA GLY A 111 -25.99 7.25 10.69
C GLY A 111 -25.99 7.25 12.23
N VAL A 112 -26.83 8.08 12.86
CA VAL A 112 -27.07 8.05 14.31
C VAL A 112 -27.64 6.70 14.75
N ALA A 113 -28.68 6.20 14.08
CA ALA A 113 -29.32 4.93 14.43
C ALA A 113 -28.37 3.73 14.29
N ILE A 114 -27.48 3.77 13.28
CA ILE A 114 -26.44 2.74 13.11
C ILE A 114 -25.45 2.76 14.27
N ARG A 115 -25.01 3.94 14.71
CA ARG A 115 -24.07 4.09 15.84
C ARG A 115 -24.70 3.65 17.16
N GLU A 116 -25.96 4.03 17.41
CA GLU A 116 -26.70 3.61 18.61
C GLU A 116 -26.86 2.09 18.65
N LYS A 117 -27.18 1.48 17.50
CA LYS A 117 -27.29 0.03 17.40
C LYS A 117 -25.94 -0.67 17.62
N ALA A 118 -24.87 -0.12 17.06
CA ALA A 118 -23.50 -0.62 17.27
C ALA A 118 -23.14 -0.61 18.76
N ARG A 119 -23.45 0.49 19.46
CA ARG A 119 -23.21 0.63 20.90
C ARG A 119 -23.99 -0.40 21.72
N SER A 120 -25.29 -0.56 21.44
CA SER A 120 -26.12 -1.57 22.10
C SER A 120 -25.57 -2.99 21.88
N ILE A 121 -25.14 -3.34 20.66
CA ILE A 121 -24.54 -4.65 20.37
C ILE A 121 -23.24 -4.83 21.17
N TYR A 122 -22.39 -3.80 21.22
CA TYR A 122 -21.14 -3.84 21.96
C TYR A 122 -21.36 -4.06 23.45
N ASP A 123 -22.27 -3.30 24.07
CA ASP A 123 -22.58 -3.39 25.50
C ASP A 123 -23.08 -4.80 25.85
N HIS A 124 -23.95 -5.39 25.03
CA HIS A 124 -24.41 -6.77 25.20
C HIS A 124 -23.32 -7.83 25.01
N LEU A 125 -22.32 -7.57 24.17
CA LEU A 125 -21.18 -8.47 24.01
C LEU A 125 -20.21 -8.35 25.19
N ALA A 126 -20.01 -7.14 25.71
CA ALA A 126 -19.16 -6.86 26.87
C ALA A 126 -19.74 -7.47 28.17
N GLU A 127 -21.06 -7.43 28.36
CA GLU A 127 -21.73 -8.06 29.51
C GLU A 127 -21.62 -9.59 29.51
N LYS A 128 -21.53 -10.23 28.33
CA LYS A 128 -21.45 -11.68 28.18
C LYS A 128 -20.06 -12.27 28.35
N GLU A 129 -19.02 -11.44 28.38
CA GLU A 129 -17.63 -11.86 28.63
C GLU A 129 -17.14 -11.36 30.01
N PRO A 130 -17.69 -11.83 31.16
CA PRO A 130 -17.23 -11.44 32.48
C PRO A 130 -15.99 -12.25 32.90
N SER A 131 -14.94 -12.29 32.08
CA SER A 131 -13.67 -12.89 32.50
C SER A 131 -12.46 -12.30 31.77
N GLY A 132 -11.91 -11.25 32.38
CA GLY A 132 -10.46 -11.12 32.49
C GLY A 132 -9.76 -10.25 31.44
N SER A 133 -9.93 -8.94 31.51
CA SER A 133 -8.81 -8.03 31.79
C SER A 133 -9.33 -6.59 31.81
N SER A 134 -9.39 -6.02 33.01
CA SER A 134 -9.36 -4.58 33.20
C SER A 134 -8.14 -4.02 32.47
N LEU A 135 -8.37 -3.32 31.37
CA LEU A 135 -7.49 -2.24 30.97
C LEU A 135 -8.30 -0.95 31.06
N PRO A 136 -7.81 0.06 31.79
CA PRO A 136 -8.52 1.32 31.90
C PRO A 136 -8.63 1.91 30.50
N ARG A 137 -9.83 2.42 30.22
CA ARG A 137 -10.15 3.29 29.09
C ARG A 137 -9.28 4.54 29.19
N VAL A 138 -8.03 4.46 28.73
CA VAL A 138 -7.15 5.61 28.65
C VAL A 138 -7.64 6.44 27.47
N TYR A 139 -8.38 7.50 27.81
CA TYR A 139 -8.56 8.65 26.95
C TYR A 139 -7.18 9.08 26.44
N CYS A 140 -6.95 8.95 25.14
CA CYS A 140 -5.83 9.64 24.49
C CYS A 140 -6.10 11.15 24.59
N GLN A 141 -5.48 11.80 25.56
CA GLN A 141 -5.38 13.26 25.60
C GLN A 141 -4.57 13.74 24.37
N PRO A 142 -4.91 14.89 23.78
CA PRO A 142 -4.17 15.47 22.67
C PRO A 142 -2.76 15.87 23.10
N TRP A 143 -1.80 15.65 22.19
CA TRP A 143 -0.40 15.98 22.35
C TRP A 143 -0.23 17.50 22.49
N VAL A 144 0.11 17.96 23.69
CA VAL A 144 0.74 19.27 23.89
C VAL A 144 2.22 19.11 23.52
N VAL A 145 2.65 19.87 22.51
CA VAL A 145 4.05 20.04 22.13
C VAL A 145 4.54 21.37 22.72
N PRO A 146 5.74 21.42 23.32
CA PRO A 146 6.31 22.63 23.93
C PRO A 146 6.68 23.73 22.94
#